data_AF-A0A0G1MDY9-F1
#
_entry.id   AF-A0A0G1MDY9-F1
#
_cell.length_a   1.000
_cell.length_b   1.000
_cell.length_c   1.000
_cell.angle_alpha   90.00
_cell.angle_beta   90.00
_cell.angle_gamma   90.00
#
_symmetry.space_group_name_H-M   'P 1'
#
loop_
_entity.id
_entity.type
_entity.pdbx_description
1 polymer ?
#
loop_
_entity_poly.entity_id
_entity_poly.type
_entity_poly.pdbx_seq_one_letter_code
_entity_poly.pdbx_strand_id
1 'polypeptide(L)'
;MKEKSYHKKINKKMAKKALFTALSAKARDNEIIILENLKFPEAKTRHAAELFKNLSHADTLENIVKTRTLVALPEKSKDLKQALRNLPRVGMNEARNLNAHEVLQYRYILIPKDVLKVFK
;
A
#
# COMPACT_ATOMS: atom_id res chain seq x y z
N MET A 1 -20.99 -23.77 23.27
CA MET A 1 -20.52 -22.37 23.34
C MET A 1 -21.44 -21.51 22.48
N LYS A 2 -22.05 -20.44 23.01
CA LYS A 2 -22.93 -19.55 22.22
C LYS A 2 -22.07 -18.61 21.37
N GLU A 3 -22.19 -18.71 20.06
CA GLU A 3 -21.48 -17.87 19.11
C GLU A 3 -22.02 -16.43 19.21
N LYS A 4 -21.12 -15.47 19.49
CA LYS A 4 -21.46 -14.03 19.54
C LYS A 4 -20.84 -13.35 18.33
N SER A 5 -21.67 -12.66 17.54
CA SER A 5 -21.19 -11.81 16.44
C SER A 5 -20.86 -10.41 16.95
N TYR A 6 -19.63 -9.96 16.71
CA TYR A 6 -19.14 -8.62 17.06
C TYR A 6 -19.16 -7.63 15.87
N HIS A 7 -19.80 -8.02 14.76
CA HIS A 7 -19.84 -7.20 13.56
C HIS A 7 -20.69 -5.94 13.77
N LYS A 8 -20.07 -4.76 13.59
CA LYS A 8 -20.76 -3.46 13.57
C LYS A 8 -20.65 -2.83 12.19
N LYS A 9 -21.80 -2.45 11.62
CA LYS A 9 -21.87 -1.78 10.32
C LYS A 9 -21.32 -0.36 10.41
N ILE A 10 -20.37 -0.03 9.53
CA ILE A 10 -19.85 1.32 9.35
C ILE A 10 -20.46 1.93 8.08
N ASN A 11 -20.84 3.21 8.15
CA ASN A 11 -21.35 3.94 6.99
C ASN A 11 -20.25 4.19 5.96
N LYS A 12 -20.55 4.02 4.67
CA LYS A 12 -19.58 4.23 3.57
C LYS A 12 -18.90 5.61 3.62
N LYS A 13 -19.65 6.67 3.96
CA LYS A 13 -19.11 8.03 4.12
C LYS A 13 -18.09 8.12 5.26
N MET A 14 -18.34 7.45 6.38
CA MET A 14 -17.42 7.41 7.51
C MET A 14 -16.15 6.64 7.16
N ALA A 15 -16.28 5.48 6.49
CA ALA A 15 -15.14 4.71 6.02
C ALA A 15 -14.26 5.52 5.05
N LYS A 16 -14.88 6.22 4.08
CA LYS A 16 -14.17 7.12 3.14
C LYS A 16 -13.43 8.21 3.93
N LYS A 17 -14.10 8.91 4.85
CA LYS A 17 -13.48 9.97 5.67
C LYS A 17 -12.30 9.46 6.51
N ALA A 18 -12.45 8.28 7.13
CA ALA A 18 -11.37 7.66 7.91
C ALA A 18 -10.15 7.34 7.04
N LEU A 19 -10.37 6.81 5.82
CA LEU A 19 -9.30 6.54 4.86
C LEU A 19 -8.54 7.81 4.50
N PHE A 20 -9.23 8.89 4.12
CA PHE A 20 -8.56 10.16 3.79
C PHE A 20 -7.86 10.80 4.99
N THR A 21 -8.41 10.64 6.19
CA THR A 21 -7.76 11.13 7.41
C THR A 21 -6.44 10.38 7.66
N ALA A 22 -6.45 9.05 7.53
CA ALA A 22 -5.26 8.24 7.67
C ALA A 22 -4.22 8.57 6.57
N LEU A 23 -4.64 8.69 5.32
CA LEU A 23 -3.75 9.09 4.22
C LEU A 23 -3.18 10.50 4.42
N SER A 24 -3.96 11.45 4.93
CA SER A 24 -3.49 12.80 5.22
C SER A 24 -2.43 12.82 6.33
N ALA A 25 -2.60 11.99 7.36
CA ALA A 25 -1.57 11.83 8.39
C ALA A 25 -0.28 11.24 7.80
N LYS A 26 -0.39 10.17 6.99
CA LYS A 26 0.75 9.57 6.29
C LYS A 26 1.47 10.56 5.37
N ALA A 27 0.72 11.41 4.67
CA ALA A 27 1.30 12.44 3.82
C ALA A 27 2.09 13.48 4.63
N ARG A 28 1.57 13.89 5.80
CA ARG A 28 2.26 14.83 6.70
C ARG A 28 3.57 14.25 7.23
N ASP A 29 3.58 12.95 7.50
CA ASP A 29 4.74 12.24 8.03
C ASP A 29 5.73 11.79 6.94
N ASN A 30 5.53 12.21 5.68
CA ASN A 30 6.31 11.79 4.51
C ASN A 30 6.34 10.27 4.27
N GLU A 31 5.29 9.56 4.67
CA GLU A 31 5.19 8.11 4.57
C GLU A 31 4.47 7.64 3.28
N ILE A 32 4.17 8.56 2.36
CA ILE A 32 3.61 8.25 1.04
C ILE A 32 4.71 8.37 -0.02
N ILE A 33 4.92 7.29 -0.76
CA ILE A 33 5.91 7.19 -1.82
C ILE A 33 5.17 7.11 -3.15
N ILE A 34 5.41 8.06 -4.04
CA ILE A 34 4.81 8.08 -5.38
C ILE A 34 5.86 7.62 -6.38
N LEU A 35 5.55 6.57 -7.14
CA LEU A 35 6.40 6.11 -8.24
C LEU A 35 5.76 6.45 -9.58
N GLU A 36 6.55 6.97 -10.52
CA GLU A 36 6.03 7.33 -11.84
C GLU A 36 5.52 6.13 -12.63
N ASN A 37 6.23 5.00 -12.51
CA ASN A 37 5.85 3.77 -13.17
C ASN A 37 6.32 2.58 -12.33
N LEU A 38 5.40 1.69 -11.99
CA LEU A 38 5.71 0.45 -11.30
C LEU A 38 5.54 -0.70 -12.31
N LYS A 39 6.65 -1.19 -12.86
CA LYS A 39 6.67 -2.33 -13.77
C LYS A 39 7.81 -3.26 -13.39
N PHE A 40 7.52 -4.56 -13.36
CA PHE A 40 8.52 -5.59 -13.16
C PHE A 40 8.60 -6.44 -14.42
N PRO A 41 9.71 -6.37 -15.19
CA PRO A 41 9.91 -7.30 -16.29
C PRO A 41 9.85 -8.73 -15.73
N GLU A 42 9.16 -9.61 -16.45
CA GLU A 42 9.05 -11.04 -16.13
C GLU A 42 8.36 -11.39 -14.79
N ALA A 43 7.68 -10.44 -14.14
CA ALA A 43 6.95 -10.65 -12.87
C ALA A 43 7.81 -11.31 -11.76
N LYS A 44 9.12 -11.04 -11.74
CA LYS A 44 10.06 -11.66 -10.79
C LYS A 44 10.17 -10.89 -9.48
N THR A 45 10.10 -11.62 -8.36
CA THR A 45 10.29 -11.11 -6.98
C THR A 45 11.64 -10.42 -6.79
N ARG A 46 12.69 -10.87 -7.48
CA ARG A 46 14.03 -10.28 -7.39
C ARG A 46 14.03 -8.80 -7.78
N HIS A 47 13.35 -8.45 -8.87
CA HIS A 47 13.28 -7.05 -9.32
C HIS A 47 12.48 -6.18 -8.33
N ALA A 48 11.45 -6.75 -7.71
CA ALA A 48 10.73 -6.06 -6.65
C ALA A 48 11.60 -5.86 -5.40
N ALA A 49 12.39 -6.86 -4.99
CA ALA A 49 13.33 -6.72 -3.88
C ALA A 49 14.43 -5.67 -4.16
N GLU A 50 14.97 -5.63 -5.38
CA GLU A 50 15.92 -4.62 -5.83
C GLU A 50 15.31 -3.21 -5.76
N LEU A 51 14.04 -3.03 -6.17
CA LEU A 51 13.33 -1.76 -6.03
C LEU A 51 13.26 -1.30 -4.57
N PHE A 52 12.82 -2.15 -3.64
CA PHE A 52 12.75 -1.79 -2.21
C PHE A 52 14.13 -1.51 -1.60
N LYS A 53 15.18 -2.23 -2.04
CA LYS A 53 16.55 -1.95 -1.65
C LYS A 53 16.99 -0.56 -2.14
N ASN A 54 16.72 -0.23 -3.40
CA ASN A 54 17.06 1.09 -3.96
C ASN A 54 16.31 2.22 -3.24
N LEU A 55 15.03 2.01 -2.91
CA LEU A 55 14.25 2.98 -2.13
C LEU A 55 14.79 3.19 -0.71
N SER A 56 15.45 2.19 -0.12
CA SER A 56 16.05 2.32 1.22
C SER A 56 17.31 3.16 1.28
N HIS A 57 17.92 3.45 0.13
CA HIS A 57 19.08 4.31 0.02
C HIS A 57 18.72 5.79 -0.18
N ALA A 58 17.43 6.12 -0.31
CA ALA A 58 16.99 7.50 -0.33
C ALA A 58 17.00 8.06 1.11
N ASP A 59 17.72 9.16 1.33
CA ASP A 59 17.89 9.81 2.65
C ASP A 59 16.57 10.16 3.36
N THR A 60 15.47 10.21 2.61
CA THR A 60 14.13 10.56 3.09
C THR A 60 13.33 9.36 3.62
N LEU A 61 13.79 8.11 3.42
CA LEU A 61 13.02 6.91 3.76
C LEU A 61 13.77 6.05 4.78
N GLU A 62 13.39 6.16 6.06
CA GLU A 62 13.90 5.27 7.11
C GLU A 62 13.69 3.80 6.72
N ASN A 63 14.80 3.11 6.41
CA ASN A 63 14.92 1.66 6.24
C ASN A 63 13.63 0.96 5.76
N ILE A 64 13.11 1.34 4.59
CA ILE A 64 11.85 0.82 4.04
C ILE A 64 11.81 -0.72 4.03
N VAL A 65 12.96 -1.37 3.80
CA VAL A 65 13.13 -2.85 3.80
C VAL A 65 12.78 -3.49 5.16
N LYS A 66 13.01 -2.79 6.28
CA LYS A 66 12.72 -3.32 7.62
C LYS A 66 11.29 -3.01 8.07
N THR A 67 10.64 -2.06 7.42
CA THR A 67 9.30 -1.58 7.76
C THR A 67 8.22 -2.24 6.89
N ARG A 68 6.97 -2.15 7.34
CA ARG A 68 5.83 -2.66 6.55
C ARG A 68 5.42 -1.63 5.51
N THR A 69 5.37 -2.02 4.24
CA THR A 69 4.94 -1.16 3.14
C THR A 69 3.70 -1.72 2.45
N LEU A 70 2.70 -0.88 2.20
CA LEU A 70 1.52 -1.25 1.42
C LEU A 70 1.66 -0.71 -0.01
N VAL A 71 1.55 -1.58 -1.00
CA VAL A 71 1.53 -1.18 -2.40
C VAL A 71 0.09 -1.07 -2.91
N ALA A 72 -0.30 0.12 -3.35
CA ALA A 72 -1.60 0.38 -3.95
C ALA A 72 -1.56 0.03 -5.44
N LEU A 73 -2.15 -1.09 -5.83
CA LEU A 73 -2.09 -1.59 -7.20
C LEU A 73 -3.26 -1.09 -8.07
N PRO A 74 -3.04 -0.95 -9.38
CA PRO A 74 -4.12 -0.87 -10.35
C PRO A 74 -4.93 -2.18 -10.40
N GLU A 75 -6.18 -2.12 -10.84
CA GLU A 75 -7.13 -3.25 -10.86
C GLU A 75 -6.61 -4.50 -11.61
N LYS A 76 -5.91 -4.32 -12.74
CA LYS A 76 -5.49 -5.42 -13.63
C LYS A 76 -4.00 -5.75 -13.57
N SER A 77 -3.43 -5.81 -12.37
CA SER A 77 -1.97 -5.88 -12.17
C SER A 77 -1.44 -7.27 -11.80
N LYS A 78 -1.71 -8.29 -12.62
CA LYS A 78 -1.31 -9.68 -12.30
C LYS A 78 0.21 -9.82 -12.07
N ASP A 79 1.00 -9.23 -12.94
CA ASP A 79 2.47 -9.31 -12.87
C ASP A 79 3.02 -8.63 -11.61
N LEU A 80 2.45 -7.48 -11.24
CA LEU A 80 2.82 -6.79 -10.00
C LEU A 80 2.41 -7.60 -8.77
N LYS A 81 1.21 -8.19 -8.79
CA LYS A 81 0.76 -9.07 -7.70
C LYS A 81 1.71 -10.25 -7.54
N GLN A 82 2.11 -10.88 -8.65
CA GLN A 82 3.03 -12.02 -8.63
C GLN A 82 4.41 -11.64 -8.09
N ALA A 83 4.98 -10.54 -8.55
CA ALA A 83 6.30 -10.07 -8.12
C ALA A 83 6.34 -9.69 -6.63
N LEU A 84 5.24 -9.13 -6.10
CA LEU A 84 5.19 -8.63 -4.72
C LEU A 84 4.77 -9.70 -3.69
N ARG A 85 4.07 -10.76 -4.08
CA ARG A 85 3.38 -11.68 -3.14
C ARG A 85 4.31 -12.37 -2.16
N ASN A 86 5.55 -12.63 -2.58
CA ASN A 86 6.52 -13.38 -1.80
C ASN A 86 7.46 -12.46 -1.00
N LEU A 87 7.31 -11.14 -1.08
CA LEU A 87 8.15 -10.20 -0.33
C LEU A 87 7.69 -10.11 1.12
N PRO A 88 8.60 -10.31 2.10
CA PRO A 88 8.25 -10.12 3.50
C PRO A 88 7.96 -8.64 3.76
N ARG A 89 6.99 -8.37 4.65
CA ARG A 89 6.62 -7.00 5.09
C ARG A 89 6.02 -6.11 4.00
N VAL A 90 5.82 -6.62 2.79
CA VAL A 90 5.13 -5.92 1.71
C VAL A 90 3.69 -6.44 1.62
N GLY A 91 2.74 -5.55 1.89
CA GLY A 91 1.34 -5.77 1.60
C GLY A 91 1.02 -5.24 0.20
N MET A 92 -0.02 -5.79 -0.42
CA MET A 92 -0.58 -5.24 -1.64
C MET A 92 -2.10 -5.24 -1.56
N ASN A 93 -2.72 -4.19 -2.10
CA ASN A 93 -4.15 -4.19 -2.33
C ASN A 93 -4.45 -3.30 -3.55
N GLU A 94 -5.59 -3.51 -4.19
CA GLU A 94 -6.04 -2.59 -5.23
C GLU A 94 -6.41 -1.26 -4.58
N ALA A 95 -6.06 -0.13 -5.21
CA ALA A 95 -6.30 1.18 -4.62
C ALA A 95 -7.78 1.43 -4.27
N ARG A 96 -8.71 0.87 -5.06
CA ARG A 96 -10.16 0.95 -4.82
C ARG A 96 -10.63 0.20 -3.56
N ASN A 97 -9.84 -0.75 -3.07
CA ASN A 97 -10.16 -1.60 -1.93
C ASN A 97 -9.45 -1.16 -0.64
N LEU A 98 -8.61 -0.12 -0.71
CA LEU A 98 -7.91 0.39 0.45
C LEU A 98 -8.87 0.86 1.52
N ASN A 99 -8.53 0.53 2.76
CA ASN A 99 -9.27 0.94 3.93
C ASN A 99 -8.34 1.55 4.99
N ALA A 100 -8.93 2.28 5.93
CA ALA A 100 -8.17 2.98 6.96
C ALA A 100 -7.34 2.03 7.85
N HIS A 101 -7.84 0.83 8.12
CA HIS A 101 -7.12 -0.15 8.94
C HIS A 101 -5.82 -0.59 8.27
N GLU A 102 -5.86 -0.91 6.97
CA GLU A 102 -4.66 -1.22 6.20
C GLU A 102 -3.71 -0.01 6.20
N VAL A 103 -4.18 1.18 5.84
CA VAL A 103 -3.30 2.37 5.78
C VAL A 103 -2.59 2.65 7.11
N LEU A 104 -3.24 2.40 8.25
CA LEU A 104 -2.64 2.56 9.58
C LEU A 104 -1.69 1.43 9.97
N GLN A 105 -1.92 0.21 9.49
CA GLN A 105 -1.09 -0.97 9.80
C GLN A 105 0.28 -0.94 9.13
N TYR A 106 0.38 -0.31 7.95
CA TYR A 106 1.63 -0.19 7.21
C TYR A 106 2.27 1.17 7.49
N ARG A 107 3.61 1.19 7.59
CA ARG A 107 4.35 2.43 7.78
C ARG A 107 4.28 3.26 6.51
N TYR A 108 4.80 2.71 5.41
CA TYR A 108 4.81 3.38 4.11
C TYR A 108 3.67 2.92 3.21
N ILE A 109 3.18 3.84 2.39
CA ILE A 109 2.23 3.57 1.31
C ILE A 109 2.91 3.90 -0.01
N LEU A 110 3.07 2.91 -0.89
CA LEU A 110 3.62 3.09 -2.22
C LEU A 110 2.47 3.17 -3.22
N ILE A 111 2.38 4.28 -3.95
CA ILE A 111 1.31 4.57 -4.90
C ILE A 111 1.92 4.86 -6.28
N PRO A 112 1.66 4.00 -7.27
CA PRO A 112 1.94 4.31 -8.67
C PRO A 112 1.12 5.52 -9.15
N LYS A 113 1.75 6.43 -9.88
CA LYS A 113 1.17 7.72 -10.32
C LYS A 113 -0.10 7.54 -11.16
N ASP A 114 -0.18 6.46 -11.93
CA ASP A 114 -1.34 6.07 -12.74
C ASP A 114 -2.59 5.78 -11.90
N VAL A 115 -2.41 5.34 -10.65
CA VAL A 115 -3.50 4.94 -9.75
C VAL A 115 -4.02 6.10 -8.90
N LEU A 116 -3.29 7.22 -8.82
CA LEU A 116 -3.72 8.41 -8.06
C LEU A 116 -5.11 8.94 -8.45
N LYS A 117 -5.52 8.71 -9.70
CA LYS A 117 -6.86 9.09 -10.20
C LYS A 117 -8.01 8.39 -9.48
N VAL A 118 -7.75 7.24 -8.85
CA VAL A 118 -8.77 6.46 -8.11
C VAL A 118 -9.18 7.15 -6.81
N PHE A 119 -8.33 8.00 -6.23
CA PHE A 119 -8.60 8.70 -4.97
C PHE A 119 -9.42 9.99 -5.14
N LYS A 120 -10.05 10.21 -6.29
CA LYS A 120 -10.95 11.34 -6.55
C LYS A 120 -12.32 11.20 -5.88
#